data_AF-A0A3N5RWV6-F1
#
_entry.id   AF-A0A3N5RWV6-F1
#
_cell.length_a   1.000
_cell.length_b   1.000
_cell.length_c   1.000
_cell.angle_alpha   90.00
_cell.angle_beta   90.00
_cell.angle_gamma   90.00
#
_symmetry.space_group_name_H-M   'P 1'
#
loop_
_entity.id
_entity.type
_entity.pdbx_description
1 polymer ?
#
loop_
_entity_poly.entity_id
_entity_poly.type
_entity_poly.pdbx_seq_one_letter_code
_entity_poly.pdbx_strand_id
1 'polypeptide(L)'
;FTGAGDRWVATPLILDNKLFAPNSDGNLYILDLQDGQSAKKATVVELGGRLWSRPTTDGERVYITSLDRSVIAVDANTYDILWRENLDGAMPGSAVLSEDGMLYVGSLASQLEKFDPASGNHQSVLEAENWVWSTPALDGDTLYFGDVDGNFYAFNVSTGSLNWNPVKPDGAITASPLVREDHILLATESGTVLAVGRDGKVIWSEAVGGKIYTTPVAAGDLTVVAPLETEFYLAALDANGRQVWTFTPEN
;
A
#
# COMPACT_ATOMS: atom_id res chain seq x y z
N PHE A 1 -23.36 5.18 7.31
CA PHE A 1 -22.76 3.99 6.67
C PHE A 1 -23.67 2.75 6.61
N THR A 2 -24.99 2.84 6.84
CA THR A 2 -25.87 1.65 6.88
C THR A 2 -26.23 1.07 5.50
N GLY A 3 -25.82 1.74 4.42
CA GLY A 3 -26.09 1.31 3.04
C GLY A 3 -24.91 0.61 2.34
N ALA A 4 -23.81 0.32 3.05
CA ALA A 4 -22.71 -0.45 2.50
C ALA A 4 -23.09 -1.93 2.40
N GLY A 5 -22.87 -2.51 1.23
CA GLY A 5 -23.21 -3.89 0.89
C GLY A 5 -22.13 -4.91 1.31
N ASP A 6 -20.91 -4.45 1.62
CA ASP A 6 -19.78 -5.32 1.96
C ASP A 6 -18.76 -4.62 2.91
N ARG A 7 -17.61 -5.24 3.12
CA ARG A 7 -16.59 -4.89 4.10
C ARG A 7 -15.82 -3.62 3.74
N TRP A 8 -15.55 -2.83 4.77
CA TRP A 8 -14.53 -1.79 4.77
C TRP A 8 -13.17 -2.44 5.03
N VAL A 9 -12.36 -2.54 3.99
CA VAL A 9 -11.02 -3.14 4.10
C VAL A 9 -9.96 -2.05 4.11
N ALA A 10 -10.07 -1.07 3.20
CA ALA A 10 -9.09 -0.02 3.09
C ALA A 10 -9.32 1.10 4.12
N THR A 11 -8.24 1.82 4.43
CA THR A 11 -8.33 3.10 5.14
C THR A 11 -8.93 4.16 4.20
N PRO A 12 -9.81 5.04 4.67
CA PRO A 12 -10.33 6.13 3.84
C PRO A 12 -9.29 7.24 3.61
N LEU A 13 -9.52 8.06 2.59
CA LEU A 13 -8.77 9.30 2.34
C LEU A 13 -9.57 10.50 2.88
N ILE A 14 -8.88 11.46 3.52
CA ILE A 14 -9.45 12.77 3.85
C ILE A 14 -8.84 13.82 2.92
N LEU A 15 -9.69 14.58 2.23
CA LEU A 15 -9.31 15.70 1.36
C LEU A 15 -10.35 16.81 1.52
N ASP A 16 -9.92 18.03 1.86
CA ASP A 16 -10.79 19.22 2.01
C ASP A 16 -12.07 19.00 2.81
N ASN A 17 -11.92 18.43 4.02
CA ASN A 17 -13.03 18.05 4.91
C ASN A 17 -14.01 17.05 4.29
N LYS A 18 -13.59 16.26 3.30
CA LYS A 18 -14.37 15.14 2.76
C LYS A 18 -13.66 13.84 3.05
N LEU A 19 -14.42 12.83 3.44
CA LEU A 19 -13.96 11.46 3.62
C LEU A 19 -14.33 10.65 2.40
N PHE A 20 -13.34 10.12 1.69
CA PHE A 20 -13.49 9.19 0.57
C PHE A 20 -13.21 7.77 1.08
N ALA A 21 -14.28 7.00 1.27
CA ALA A 21 -14.24 5.67 1.88
C ALA A 21 -14.58 4.60 0.82
N PRO A 22 -13.58 3.84 0.34
CA PRO A 22 -13.82 2.74 -0.59
C PRO A 22 -14.38 1.51 0.14
N ASN A 23 -15.26 0.76 -0.52
CA ASN A 23 -15.86 -0.45 0.03
C ASN A 23 -15.69 -1.66 -0.92
N SER A 24 -15.71 -2.87 -0.35
CA SER A 24 -15.64 -4.13 -1.11
C SER A 24 -16.87 -4.40 -1.98
N ASP A 25 -17.97 -3.64 -1.81
CA ASP A 25 -19.16 -3.72 -2.66
C ASP A 25 -19.00 -2.98 -4.00
N GLY A 26 -17.84 -2.37 -4.25
CA GLY A 26 -17.53 -1.65 -5.48
C GLY A 26 -17.91 -0.17 -5.43
N ASN A 27 -18.32 0.36 -4.29
CA ASN A 27 -18.68 1.77 -4.16
C ASN A 27 -17.64 2.60 -3.42
N LEU A 28 -17.45 3.84 -3.88
CA LEU A 28 -16.78 4.90 -3.13
C LEU A 28 -17.83 5.75 -2.42
N TYR A 29 -17.76 5.75 -1.09
CA TYR A 29 -18.64 6.54 -0.24
C TYR A 29 -17.97 7.85 0.14
N ILE A 30 -18.64 8.96 -0.10
CA ILE A 30 -18.11 10.30 0.11
C ILE A 30 -18.95 11.02 1.16
N LEU A 31 -18.31 11.49 2.22
CA LEU A 31 -18.96 12.18 3.34
C LEU A 31 -18.36 13.57 3.52
N ASP A 32 -19.20 14.57 3.67
CA ASP A 32 -18.76 15.90 4.10
C ASP A 32 -18.61 15.92 5.63
N LEU A 33 -17.42 16.24 6.12
CA LEU A 33 -17.12 16.26 7.55
C LEU A 33 -17.58 17.56 8.23
N GLN A 34 -17.96 18.60 7.48
CA GLN A 34 -18.37 19.89 8.04
C GLN A 34 -19.86 19.95 8.41
N ASP A 35 -20.72 19.27 7.67
CA ASP A 35 -22.17 19.47 7.76
C ASP A 35 -22.82 18.76 8.97
N GLY A 36 -22.12 17.83 9.61
CA GLY A 36 -22.62 16.98 10.70
C GLY A 36 -23.79 16.05 10.34
N GLN A 37 -24.27 16.09 9.09
CA GLN A 37 -25.41 15.33 8.58
C GLN A 37 -24.97 14.19 7.65
N SER A 38 -23.80 14.29 7.01
CA SER A 38 -23.24 13.29 6.11
C SER A 38 -23.02 11.92 6.78
N ALA A 39 -22.89 11.87 8.11
CA ALA A 39 -22.92 10.61 8.87
C ALA A 39 -24.20 9.77 8.60
N LYS A 40 -25.31 10.45 8.22
CA LYS A 40 -26.60 9.84 7.91
C LYS A 40 -26.78 9.51 6.43
N LYS A 41 -26.10 10.20 5.51
CA LYS A 41 -26.17 9.95 4.06
C LYS A 41 -24.87 10.34 3.36
N ALA A 42 -24.17 9.35 2.83
CA ALA A 42 -23.02 9.56 1.97
C ALA A 42 -23.47 9.76 0.51
N THR A 43 -22.71 10.52 -0.25
CA THR A 43 -22.70 10.40 -1.71
C THR A 43 -22.05 9.08 -2.08
N VAL A 44 -22.59 8.37 -3.08
CA VAL A 44 -22.11 7.05 -3.48
C VAL A 44 -21.76 7.11 -4.96
N VAL A 45 -20.52 6.75 -5.28
CA VAL A 45 -20.04 6.60 -6.65
C VAL A 45 -19.80 5.11 -6.90
N GLU A 46 -20.49 4.55 -7.89
CA GLU A 46 -20.35 3.15 -8.26
C GLU A 46 -19.09 2.97 -9.13
N LEU A 47 -18.07 2.35 -8.56
CA LEU A 47 -16.78 2.10 -9.21
C LEU A 47 -16.62 0.65 -9.67
N GLY A 48 -17.42 -0.27 -9.15
CA GLY A 48 -17.30 -1.70 -9.43
C GLY A 48 -16.12 -2.35 -8.71
N GLY A 49 -16.03 -3.67 -8.84
CA GLY A 49 -14.95 -4.46 -8.24
C GLY A 49 -14.95 -4.46 -6.71
N ARG A 50 -13.82 -4.86 -6.12
CA ARG A 50 -13.60 -4.79 -4.66
C ARG A 50 -12.52 -3.75 -4.40
N LEU A 51 -12.89 -2.68 -3.71
CA LEU A 51 -12.00 -1.57 -3.43
C LEU A 51 -11.27 -1.82 -2.10
N TRP A 52 -10.10 -2.46 -2.17
CA TRP A 52 -9.30 -2.84 -0.99
C TRP A 52 -8.14 -1.90 -0.68
N SER A 53 -7.88 -0.96 -1.58
CA SER A 53 -6.77 -0.02 -1.45
C SER A 53 -7.22 1.33 -0.91
N ARG A 54 -6.32 1.97 -0.16
CA ARG A 54 -6.53 3.35 0.29
C ARG A 54 -6.51 4.27 -0.93
N PRO A 55 -7.48 5.20 -1.10
CA PRO A 55 -7.44 6.14 -2.21
C PRO A 55 -6.23 7.08 -2.11
N THR A 56 -5.66 7.41 -3.27
CA THR A 56 -4.53 8.35 -3.40
C THR A 56 -5.03 9.61 -4.11
N THR A 57 -4.41 10.78 -3.89
CA THR A 57 -4.88 12.03 -4.51
C THR A 57 -3.73 12.96 -4.85
N ASP A 58 -3.90 13.73 -5.93
CA ASP A 58 -3.09 14.90 -6.31
C ASP A 58 -3.74 16.23 -5.85
N GLY A 59 -4.86 16.17 -5.12
CA GLY A 59 -5.69 17.30 -4.69
C GLY A 59 -6.86 17.62 -5.62
N GLU A 60 -6.77 17.26 -6.90
CA GLU A 60 -7.85 17.46 -7.90
C GLU A 60 -8.60 16.17 -8.20
N ARG A 61 -7.91 15.03 -8.10
CA ARG A 61 -8.37 13.71 -8.48
C ARG A 61 -8.15 12.75 -7.31
N VAL A 62 -9.05 11.79 -7.19
CA VAL A 62 -8.93 10.65 -6.29
C VAL A 62 -8.73 9.40 -7.14
N TYR A 63 -7.63 8.69 -6.90
CA TYR A 63 -7.26 7.47 -7.59
C TYR A 63 -7.58 6.26 -6.72
N ILE A 64 -8.23 5.28 -7.32
CA ILE A 64 -8.64 4.04 -6.66
C ILE A 64 -8.15 2.87 -7.52
N THR A 65 -7.54 1.88 -6.86
CA THR A 65 -7.20 0.59 -7.47
C THR A 65 -8.16 -0.47 -6.97
N SER A 66 -8.43 -1.49 -7.80
CA SER A 66 -9.45 -2.50 -7.51
C SER A 66 -8.97 -3.91 -7.82
N LEU A 67 -9.54 -4.89 -7.10
CA LEU A 67 -9.30 -6.30 -7.37
C LEU A 67 -9.90 -6.80 -8.70
N ASP A 68 -10.75 -6.02 -9.35
CA ASP A 68 -11.25 -6.32 -10.70
C ASP A 68 -10.29 -5.91 -11.83
N ARG A 69 -9.07 -5.49 -11.45
CA ARG A 69 -7.97 -5.04 -12.32
C ARG A 69 -8.11 -3.60 -12.81
N SER A 70 -9.05 -2.82 -12.26
CA SER A 70 -9.22 -1.42 -12.66
C SER A 70 -8.41 -0.43 -11.82
N VAL A 71 -7.81 0.55 -12.51
CA VAL A 71 -7.32 1.81 -11.93
C VAL A 71 -8.28 2.91 -12.38
N ILE A 72 -8.78 3.70 -11.44
CA ILE A 72 -9.86 4.65 -11.68
C ILE A 72 -9.44 6.02 -11.13
N ALA A 73 -9.62 7.08 -11.92
CA ALA A 73 -9.57 8.45 -11.42
C ALA A 73 -10.98 9.04 -11.33
N VAL A 74 -11.25 9.67 -10.19
CA VAL A 74 -12.49 10.38 -9.89
C VAL A 74 -12.15 11.84 -9.62
N ASP A 75 -12.91 12.78 -10.17
CA ASP A 75 -12.79 14.19 -9.83
C ASP A 75 -13.11 14.40 -8.35
N ALA A 76 -12.22 15.04 -7.59
CA ALA A 76 -12.37 15.20 -6.15
C ALA A 76 -13.54 16.10 -5.75
N ASN A 77 -14.06 16.92 -6.66
CA ASN A 77 -15.11 17.90 -6.40
C ASN A 77 -16.46 17.48 -7.00
N THR A 78 -16.47 17.03 -8.25
CA THR A 78 -17.71 16.63 -8.95
C THR A 78 -18.05 15.17 -8.73
N TYR A 79 -17.05 14.36 -8.36
CA TYR A 79 -17.12 12.90 -8.22
C TYR A 79 -17.39 12.15 -9.53
N ASP A 80 -17.19 12.82 -10.67
CA ASP A 80 -17.24 12.19 -11.98
C ASP A 80 -16.04 11.27 -12.19
N ILE A 81 -16.26 10.12 -12.83
CA ILE A 81 -15.17 9.26 -13.27
C ILE A 81 -14.49 9.94 -14.46
N LEU A 82 -13.24 10.35 -14.28
CA LEU A 82 -12.44 11.01 -15.31
C LEU A 82 -11.90 9.99 -16.33
N TRP A 83 -11.39 8.87 -15.83
CA TRP A 83 -10.95 7.74 -16.63
C TRP A 83 -10.96 6.45 -15.81
N ARG A 84 -10.98 5.31 -16.51
CA ARG A 84 -10.83 3.97 -15.96
C ARG A 84 -10.01 3.14 -16.93
N GLU A 85 -8.91 2.59 -16.43
CA GLU A 85 -8.08 1.64 -17.17
C GLU A 85 -8.12 0.26 -16.53
N ASN A 86 -7.96 -0.78 -17.35
CA ASN A 86 -7.89 -2.16 -16.90
C ASN A 86 -6.49 -2.70 -17.15
N LEU A 87 -5.89 -3.27 -16.12
CA LEU A 87 -4.62 -3.98 -16.18
C LEU A 87 -4.82 -5.48 -16.36
N ASP A 88 -3.73 -6.20 -16.56
CA ASP A 88 -3.73 -7.66 -16.72
C ASP A 88 -3.86 -8.41 -15.38
N GLY A 89 -3.65 -7.73 -14.24
CA GLY A 89 -3.65 -8.30 -12.90
C GLY A 89 -4.43 -7.43 -11.91
N ALA A 90 -4.89 -8.04 -10.82
CA ALA A 90 -5.62 -7.34 -9.77
C ALA A 90 -4.68 -6.44 -8.95
N MET A 91 -5.21 -5.45 -8.25
CA MET A 91 -4.40 -4.55 -7.42
C MET A 91 -4.94 -4.48 -5.99
N PRO A 92 -4.38 -5.27 -5.06
CA PRO A 92 -4.73 -5.17 -3.65
C PRO A 92 -4.14 -3.91 -3.00
N GLY A 93 -2.93 -3.50 -3.44
CA GLY A 93 -2.24 -2.31 -2.97
C GLY A 93 -2.74 -1.01 -3.61
N SER A 94 -2.47 0.11 -2.93
CA SER A 94 -2.76 1.46 -3.41
C SER A 94 -1.79 1.93 -4.49
N ALA A 95 -2.24 2.93 -5.26
CA ALA A 95 -1.34 3.72 -6.10
C ALA A 95 -0.49 4.67 -5.26
N VAL A 96 0.70 5.04 -5.77
CA VAL A 96 1.58 6.04 -5.18
C VAL A 96 1.82 7.16 -6.18
N LEU A 97 1.81 8.41 -5.71
CA LEU A 97 2.09 9.58 -6.53
C LEU A 97 3.55 10.00 -6.33
N SER A 98 4.31 10.14 -7.42
CA SER A 98 5.67 10.68 -7.39
C SER A 98 5.70 12.20 -7.40
N GLU A 99 6.86 12.79 -7.10
CA GLU A 99 7.04 14.25 -7.08
C GLU A 99 6.80 14.90 -8.44
N ASP A 100 7.08 14.20 -9.54
CA ASP A 100 6.76 14.63 -10.91
C ASP A 100 5.26 14.48 -11.25
N GLY A 101 4.45 14.04 -10.29
CA GLY A 101 3.01 13.89 -10.42
C GLY A 101 2.59 12.59 -11.11
N MET A 102 3.48 11.63 -11.34
CA MET A 102 3.10 10.37 -11.98
C MET A 102 2.59 9.34 -10.96
N LEU A 103 1.67 8.48 -11.39
CA LEU A 103 1.11 7.42 -10.55
C LEU A 103 1.85 6.10 -10.79
N TYR A 104 2.09 5.37 -9.71
CA TYR A 104 2.73 4.05 -9.75
C TYR A 104 1.88 3.02 -9.01
N VAL A 105 1.71 1.85 -9.62
CA VAL A 105 0.84 0.79 -9.11
C VAL A 105 1.53 -0.56 -9.27
N GLY A 106 1.59 -1.33 -8.18
CA GLY A 106 1.94 -2.75 -8.23
C GLY A 106 0.70 -3.61 -8.52
N SER A 107 0.85 -4.67 -9.31
CA SER A 107 -0.26 -5.57 -9.64
C SER A 107 0.10 -7.06 -9.49
N LEU A 108 -0.94 -7.90 -9.44
CA LEU A 108 -0.83 -9.35 -9.53
C LEU A 108 -0.53 -9.85 -10.96
N ALA A 109 -0.22 -8.96 -11.91
CA ALA A 109 0.39 -9.34 -13.20
C ALA A 109 1.92 -9.42 -13.12
N SER A 110 2.48 -9.32 -11.90
CA SER A 110 3.93 -9.23 -11.66
C SER A 110 4.55 -7.95 -12.24
N GLN A 111 3.80 -6.85 -12.25
CA GLN A 111 4.20 -5.61 -12.88
C GLN A 111 4.17 -4.42 -11.91
N LEU A 112 5.12 -3.52 -12.09
CA LEU A 112 5.03 -2.12 -11.65
C LEU A 112 4.64 -1.27 -12.86
N GLU A 113 3.50 -0.62 -12.77
CA GLU A 113 2.90 0.19 -13.83
C GLU A 113 3.04 1.68 -13.50
N LYS A 114 3.37 2.50 -14.51
CA LYS A 114 3.39 3.96 -14.44
C LYS A 114 2.21 4.53 -15.22
N PHE A 115 1.47 5.46 -14.62
CA PHE A 115 0.28 6.11 -15.19
C PHE A 115 0.47 7.63 -15.27
N ASP A 116 0.04 8.23 -16.37
CA ASP A 116 -0.27 9.65 -16.46
C ASP A 116 -1.62 9.91 -15.78
N PRO A 117 -1.66 10.65 -14.66
CA PRO A 117 -2.91 10.86 -13.93
C PRO A 117 -3.95 11.70 -14.66
N ALA A 118 -3.56 12.52 -15.65
CA ALA A 118 -4.48 13.36 -16.40
C ALA A 118 -5.25 12.56 -17.46
N SER A 119 -4.57 11.61 -18.11
CA SER A 119 -5.12 10.87 -19.25
C SER A 119 -5.49 9.42 -18.94
N GLY A 120 -4.92 8.83 -17.88
CA GLY A 120 -5.01 7.39 -17.61
C GLY A 120 -4.01 6.55 -18.42
N ASN A 121 -3.30 7.14 -19.39
CA ASN A 121 -2.31 6.40 -20.19
C ASN A 121 -1.27 5.75 -19.29
N HIS A 122 -0.94 4.47 -19.54
CA HIS A 122 -0.04 3.71 -18.69
C HIS A 122 0.95 2.85 -19.47
N GLN A 123 2.00 2.43 -18.77
CA GLN A 123 2.99 1.47 -19.26
C GLN A 123 3.66 0.71 -18.10
N SER A 124 3.93 -0.59 -18.32
CA SER A 124 4.77 -1.37 -17.41
C SER A 124 6.19 -0.81 -17.44
N VAL A 125 6.72 -0.48 -16.27
CA VAL A 125 8.08 0.06 -16.10
C VAL A 125 9.03 -0.95 -15.47
N LEU A 126 8.50 -2.02 -14.88
CA LEU A 126 9.28 -3.13 -14.37
C LEU A 126 8.43 -4.41 -14.33
N GLU A 127 9.00 -5.51 -14.81
CA GLU A 127 8.51 -6.87 -14.56
C GLU A 127 9.20 -7.41 -13.29
N ALA A 128 8.42 -7.66 -12.25
CA ALA A 128 8.85 -8.38 -11.06
C ALA A 128 8.86 -9.90 -11.33
N GLU A 129 9.46 -10.68 -10.43
CA GLU A 129 9.50 -12.14 -10.59
C GLU A 129 8.14 -12.77 -10.27
N ASN A 130 7.35 -12.13 -9.39
CA ASN A 130 6.00 -12.57 -9.06
C ASN A 130 5.09 -11.39 -8.66
N TRP A 131 3.89 -11.69 -8.21
CA TRP A 131 2.86 -10.72 -7.86
C TRP A 131 3.35 -9.63 -6.90
N VAL A 132 3.11 -8.38 -7.28
CA VAL A 132 3.28 -7.23 -6.39
C VAL A 132 1.97 -7.02 -5.63
N TRP A 133 1.93 -7.51 -4.40
CA TRP A 133 0.70 -7.54 -3.59
C TRP A 133 0.43 -6.23 -2.85
N SER A 134 1.49 -5.64 -2.29
CA SER A 134 1.39 -4.52 -1.35
C SER A 134 1.52 -3.16 -2.04
N THR A 135 1.20 -2.10 -1.30
CA THR A 135 1.40 -0.72 -1.74
C THR A 135 2.91 -0.43 -1.78
N PRO A 136 3.47 0.05 -2.91
CA PRO A 136 4.84 0.53 -2.94
C PRO A 136 5.06 1.69 -1.96
N ALA A 137 6.28 1.88 -1.46
CA ALA A 137 6.66 3.02 -0.65
C ALA A 137 7.61 3.92 -1.44
N LEU A 138 7.27 5.19 -1.60
CA LEU A 138 8.11 6.17 -2.28
C LEU A 138 8.93 6.97 -1.27
N ASP A 139 10.20 7.18 -1.59
CA ASP A 139 11.08 8.11 -0.90
C ASP A 139 11.99 8.84 -1.89
N GLY A 140 11.78 10.15 -2.04
CA GLY A 140 12.29 10.93 -3.15
C GLY A 140 11.94 10.27 -4.48
N ASP A 141 12.97 9.89 -5.25
CA ASP A 141 12.82 9.23 -6.55
C ASP A 141 12.84 7.69 -6.47
N THR A 142 12.83 7.08 -5.29
CA THR A 142 12.93 5.62 -5.17
C THR A 142 11.64 4.99 -4.66
N LEU A 143 11.06 4.11 -5.48
CA LEU A 143 9.98 3.20 -5.08
C LEU A 143 10.54 1.89 -4.54
N TYR A 144 10.14 1.57 -3.31
CA TYR A 144 10.41 0.31 -2.65
C TYR A 144 9.17 -0.56 -2.63
N PHE A 145 9.30 -1.83 -3.01
CA PHE A 145 8.19 -2.78 -2.98
C PHE A 145 8.73 -4.22 -2.98
N GLY A 146 7.88 -5.16 -2.57
CA GLY A 146 8.21 -6.58 -2.60
C GLY A 146 7.21 -7.38 -3.43
N ASP A 147 7.59 -8.60 -3.77
CA ASP A 147 6.71 -9.59 -4.40
C ASP A 147 6.47 -10.82 -3.50
N VAL A 148 5.52 -11.66 -3.93
CA VAL A 148 5.15 -12.89 -3.21
C VAL A 148 6.18 -14.01 -3.30
N ASP A 149 7.22 -13.87 -4.14
CA ASP A 149 8.38 -14.77 -4.18
C ASP A 149 9.49 -14.32 -3.22
N GLY A 150 9.27 -13.22 -2.52
CA GLY A 150 10.18 -12.67 -1.54
C GLY A 150 11.27 -11.81 -2.15
N ASN A 151 11.13 -11.30 -3.37
CA ASN A 151 12.07 -10.32 -3.91
C ASN A 151 11.66 -8.92 -3.45
N PHE A 152 12.63 -8.14 -2.98
CA PHE A 152 12.50 -6.74 -2.62
C PHE A 152 13.22 -5.88 -3.65
N TYR A 153 12.58 -4.81 -4.09
CA TYR A 153 13.01 -3.96 -5.18
C TYR A 153 13.21 -2.52 -4.71
N ALA A 154 14.13 -1.80 -5.36
CA ALA A 154 14.23 -0.35 -5.31
C ALA A 154 14.31 0.20 -6.74
N PHE A 155 13.20 0.73 -7.22
CA PHE A 155 13.06 1.28 -8.57
C PHE A 155 13.19 2.80 -8.53
N ASN A 156 14.10 3.35 -9.32
CA ASN A 156 14.27 4.79 -9.45
C ASN A 156 13.31 5.33 -10.53
N VAL A 157 12.36 6.17 -10.13
CA VAL A 157 11.32 6.71 -11.02
C VAL A 157 11.86 7.73 -12.02
N SER A 158 12.94 8.43 -11.66
CA SER A 158 13.60 9.43 -12.50
C SER A 158 14.47 8.81 -13.59
N THR A 159 15.19 7.73 -13.28
CA THR A 159 16.06 7.05 -14.24
C THR A 159 15.39 5.87 -14.95
N GLY A 160 14.28 5.36 -14.40
CA GLY A 160 13.56 4.20 -14.94
C GLY A 160 14.31 2.88 -14.77
N SER A 161 15.10 2.74 -13.70
CA SER A 161 15.96 1.57 -13.48
C SER A 161 16.01 1.16 -12.02
N LEU A 162 16.34 -0.10 -11.75
CA LEU A 162 16.64 -0.54 -10.39
C LEU A 162 17.90 0.15 -9.86
N ASN A 163 17.86 0.60 -8.60
CA ASN A 163 19.02 1.14 -7.90
C ASN A 163 20.06 0.06 -7.55
N TRP A 164 19.60 -1.18 -7.36
CA TRP A 164 20.41 -2.35 -7.03
C TRP A 164 19.69 -3.64 -7.41
N ASN A 165 20.40 -4.76 -7.43
CA ASN A 165 19.81 -6.07 -7.73
C ASN A 165 18.85 -6.51 -6.60
N PRO A 166 17.66 -7.06 -6.92
CA PRO A 166 16.65 -7.38 -5.92
C PRO A 166 17.20 -8.19 -4.74
N VAL A 167 16.84 -7.78 -3.53
CA VAL A 167 17.21 -8.48 -2.30
C VAL A 167 16.17 -9.57 -2.07
N LYS A 168 16.60 -10.79 -1.74
CA LYS A 168 15.68 -11.91 -1.50
C LYS A 168 15.76 -12.43 -0.07
N PRO A 169 14.86 -11.97 0.82
CA PRO A 169 14.68 -12.56 2.15
C PRO A 169 14.12 -14.00 2.11
N ASP A 170 13.67 -14.47 3.26
CA ASP A 170 13.29 -15.86 3.52
C ASP A 170 11.83 -16.22 3.20
N GLY A 171 11.04 -15.29 2.65
CA GLY A 171 9.63 -15.52 2.34
C GLY A 171 8.95 -14.37 1.60
N ALA A 172 7.70 -14.61 1.22
CA ALA A 172 6.83 -13.66 0.53
C ALA A 172 6.78 -12.31 1.25
N ILE A 173 6.80 -11.22 0.49
CA ILE A 173 6.67 -9.85 1.01
C ILE A 173 5.29 -9.32 0.59
N THR A 174 4.29 -9.58 1.42
CA THR A 174 2.90 -9.11 1.20
C THR A 174 2.53 -7.90 2.07
N ALA A 175 3.37 -7.55 3.04
CA ALA A 175 3.31 -6.28 3.76
C ALA A 175 3.87 -5.12 2.90
N SER A 176 3.39 -3.90 3.11
CA SER A 176 4.02 -2.73 2.46
C SER A 176 5.34 -2.41 3.16
N PRO A 177 6.38 -1.94 2.45
CA PRO A 177 7.60 -1.46 3.11
C PRO A 177 7.35 -0.23 3.98
N LEU A 178 8.11 -0.10 5.07
CA LEU A 178 8.15 1.10 5.89
C LEU A 178 9.49 1.81 5.70
N VAL A 179 9.46 3.00 5.12
CA VAL A 179 10.64 3.85 4.97
C VAL A 179 10.93 4.59 6.28
N ARG A 180 12.17 4.52 6.75
CA ARG A 180 12.76 5.35 7.80
C ARG A 180 13.83 6.23 7.18
N GLU A 181 14.38 7.18 7.96
CA GLU A 181 15.43 8.10 7.50
C GLU A 181 16.59 7.33 6.83
N ASP A 182 17.17 6.34 7.51
CA ASP A 182 18.37 5.65 7.02
C ASP A 182 18.14 4.28 6.35
N HIS A 183 16.96 3.68 6.51
CA HIS A 183 16.71 2.29 6.10
C HIS A 183 15.25 2.03 5.78
N ILE A 184 15.00 0.90 5.14
CA ILE A 184 13.66 0.41 4.80
C ILE A 184 13.40 -0.85 5.60
N LEU A 185 12.27 -0.86 6.30
CA LEU A 185 11.79 -2.00 7.07
C LEU A 185 10.82 -2.84 6.24
N LEU A 186 11.01 -4.15 6.29
CA LEU A 186 10.20 -5.14 5.60
C LEU A 186 9.79 -6.22 6.58
N ALA A 187 8.67 -6.87 6.29
CA ALA A 187 8.25 -8.07 6.98
C ALA A 187 7.88 -9.15 5.95
N THR A 188 8.26 -10.39 6.25
CA THR A 188 7.96 -11.55 5.41
C THR A 188 6.88 -12.42 6.02
N GLU A 189 6.19 -13.19 5.18
CA GLU A 189 5.26 -14.22 5.65
C GLU A 189 5.95 -15.37 6.42
N SER A 190 7.28 -15.47 6.36
CA SER A 190 8.08 -16.40 7.17
C SER A 190 8.30 -15.91 8.61
N GLY A 191 7.80 -14.71 8.96
CA GLY A 191 7.89 -14.16 10.31
C GLY A 191 9.17 -13.38 10.57
N THR A 192 9.86 -12.96 9.50
CA THR A 192 11.10 -12.21 9.60
C THR A 192 10.86 -10.74 9.35
N VAL A 193 11.43 -9.89 10.19
CA VAL A 193 11.51 -8.44 10.00
C VAL A 193 12.95 -8.09 9.61
N LEU A 194 13.12 -7.26 8.58
CA LEU A 194 14.44 -6.87 8.09
C LEU A 194 14.55 -5.35 7.97
N ALA A 195 15.74 -4.83 8.24
CA ALA A 195 16.14 -3.49 7.81
C ALA A 195 17.11 -3.60 6.63
N VAL A 196 16.79 -2.93 5.53
CA VAL A 196 17.61 -2.85 4.32
C VAL A 196 18.07 -1.40 4.14
N GLY A 197 19.36 -1.20 3.97
CA GLY A 197 19.94 0.10 3.67
C GLY A 197 19.58 0.58 2.26
N ARG A 198 19.79 1.88 2.00
CA ARG A 198 19.53 2.49 0.67
C ARG A 198 20.34 1.86 -0.45
N ASP A 199 21.47 1.25 -0.11
CA ASP A 199 22.36 0.51 -1.01
C ASP A 199 21.95 -0.95 -1.24
N GLY A 200 20.81 -1.39 -0.71
CA GLY A 200 20.29 -2.75 -0.85
C GLY A 200 20.94 -3.75 0.10
N LYS A 201 21.82 -3.33 1.02
CA LYS A 201 22.39 -4.25 2.01
C LYS A 201 21.46 -4.44 3.19
N VAL A 202 21.28 -5.70 3.59
CA VAL A 202 20.61 -6.02 4.85
C VAL A 202 21.46 -5.50 6.02
N ILE A 203 20.91 -4.60 6.81
CA ILE A 203 21.54 -4.04 8.02
C ILE A 203 21.36 -5.03 9.17
N TRP A 204 20.12 -5.50 9.35
CA TRP A 204 19.77 -6.55 10.31
C TRP A 204 18.54 -7.32 9.82
N SER A 205 18.36 -8.52 10.39
CA SER A 205 17.23 -9.42 10.13
C SER A 205 16.91 -10.15 11.42
N GLU A 206 15.65 -10.12 11.84
CA GLU A 206 15.17 -10.74 13.07
C GLU A 206 13.95 -11.62 12.81
N ALA A 207 14.01 -12.87 13.25
CA ALA A 207 12.87 -13.78 13.20
C ALA A 207 12.00 -13.58 14.45
N VAL A 208 10.85 -12.93 14.26
CA VAL A 208 9.82 -12.76 15.30
C VAL A 208 8.93 -14.01 15.38
N GLY A 209 8.90 -14.81 14.31
CA GLY A 209 8.07 -16.01 14.20
C GLY A 209 6.63 -15.67 13.80
N GLY A 210 5.88 -16.71 13.42
CA GLY A 210 4.55 -16.54 12.85
C GLY A 210 4.57 -15.93 11.45
N LYS A 211 3.41 -15.50 10.95
CA LYS A 211 3.30 -14.84 9.63
C LYS A 211 3.01 -13.36 9.79
N ILE A 212 3.71 -12.50 9.06
CA ILE A 212 3.49 -11.05 9.13
C ILE A 212 2.93 -10.55 7.80
N TYR A 213 1.64 -10.28 7.78
CA TYR A 213 0.92 -9.73 6.62
C TYR A 213 0.79 -8.20 6.67
N THR A 214 1.09 -7.60 7.82
CA THR A 214 0.84 -6.18 8.08
C THR A 214 2.12 -5.38 7.96
N THR A 215 1.99 -4.16 7.41
CA THR A 215 3.08 -3.19 7.33
C THR A 215 3.64 -2.92 8.73
N PRO A 216 4.95 -3.03 8.95
CA PRO A 216 5.58 -2.60 10.20
C PRO A 216 5.22 -1.15 10.52
N VAL A 217 5.02 -0.83 11.79
CA VAL A 217 4.62 0.51 12.24
C VAL A 217 5.74 1.16 13.04
N ALA A 218 6.02 2.42 12.73
CA ALA A 218 6.91 3.25 13.50
C ALA A 218 6.27 3.73 14.81
N ALA A 219 6.91 3.43 15.96
CA ALA A 219 6.50 3.89 17.28
C ALA A 219 7.71 4.50 18.02
N GLY A 220 8.07 5.73 17.64
CA GLY A 220 9.33 6.34 18.07
C GLY A 220 10.53 5.53 17.55
N ASP A 221 11.42 5.16 18.49
CA ASP A 221 12.60 4.33 18.23
C ASP A 221 12.27 2.84 18.05
N LEU A 222 11.01 2.45 18.28
CA LEU A 222 10.55 1.08 18.11
C LEU A 222 9.90 0.89 16.74
N THR A 223 9.98 -0.35 16.27
CA THR A 223 9.18 -0.87 15.17
C THR A 223 8.25 -1.92 15.73
N VAL A 224 6.95 -1.76 15.51
CA VAL A 224 5.92 -2.70 16.00
C VAL A 224 5.38 -3.50 14.81
N VAL A 225 5.27 -4.82 14.98
CA VAL A 225 4.68 -5.75 14.02
C VAL A 225 3.58 -6.57 14.69
N ALA A 226 2.63 -7.04 13.87
CA ALA A 226 1.53 -7.90 14.31
C ALA A 226 1.64 -9.28 13.63
N PRO A 227 2.44 -10.21 14.18
CA PRO A 227 2.55 -11.56 13.64
C PRO A 227 1.31 -12.38 13.99
N LEU A 228 0.90 -13.24 13.06
CA LEU A 228 -0.15 -14.23 13.24
C LEU A 228 0.46 -15.59 13.56
N GLU A 229 -0.35 -16.49 14.11
CA GLU A 229 0.08 -17.86 14.45
C GLU A 229 1.20 -17.87 15.52
N THR A 230 1.18 -16.91 16.44
CA THR A 230 2.08 -16.83 17.61
C THR A 230 1.31 -16.70 18.92
N GLU A 231 1.99 -16.84 20.06
CA GLU A 231 1.43 -16.68 21.41
C GLU A 231 1.16 -15.20 21.80
N PHE A 232 1.58 -14.26 20.96
CA PHE A 232 1.41 -12.82 21.17
C PHE A 232 0.78 -12.16 19.94
N TYR A 233 0.19 -10.99 20.13
CA TYR A 233 -0.47 -10.26 19.04
C TYR A 233 0.42 -9.17 18.45
N LEU A 234 1.33 -8.63 19.26
CA LEU A 234 2.29 -7.61 18.83
C LEU A 234 3.69 -7.95 19.34
N ALA A 235 4.69 -7.64 18.54
CA ALA A 235 6.09 -7.56 18.97
C ALA A 235 6.67 -6.19 18.62
N ALA A 236 7.52 -5.67 19.49
CA ALA A 236 8.30 -4.48 19.21
C ALA A 236 9.78 -4.80 19.11
N LEU A 237 10.43 -4.23 18.11
CA LEU A 237 11.86 -4.33 17.84
C LEU A 237 12.49 -2.94 18.04
N ASP A 238 13.71 -2.90 18.58
CA ASP A 238 14.51 -1.68 18.63
C ASP A 238 15.17 -1.36 17.27
N ALA A 239 15.92 -0.26 17.22
CA ALA A 239 16.62 0.19 16.01
C ALA A 239 17.62 -0.83 15.42
N ASN A 240 18.07 -1.81 16.22
CA ASN A 240 18.99 -2.87 15.81
C ASN A 240 18.26 -4.19 15.50
N GLY A 241 16.93 -4.17 15.48
CA GLY A 241 16.11 -5.35 15.22
C GLY A 241 15.95 -6.26 16.44
N ARG A 242 16.40 -5.87 17.64
CA ARG A 242 16.23 -6.72 18.82
C ARG A 242 14.80 -6.63 19.33
N GLN A 243 14.14 -7.76 19.52
CA GLN A 243 12.83 -7.80 20.19
C GLN A 243 12.92 -7.26 21.63
N VAL A 244 12.16 -6.20 21.91
CA VAL A 244 12.12 -5.49 23.21
C VAL A 244 10.97 -6.00 24.08
N TRP A 245 9.79 -6.14 23.50
CA TRP A 245 8.60 -6.64 24.20
C TRP A 245 7.64 -7.35 23.24
N THR A 246 6.75 -8.16 23.82
CA THR A 246 5.58 -8.73 23.14
C THR A 246 4.32 -8.37 23.93
N PHE A 247 3.16 -8.37 23.26
CA PHE A 247 1.87 -8.06 23.88
C PHE A 247 0.84 -9.17 23.62
N THR A 248 0.25 -9.65 24.70
CA THR A 248 -0.92 -10.54 24.70
C THR A 248 -1.98 -9.92 25.61
N PRO A 249 -3.20 -9.61 25.12
CA PRO A 249 -4.26 -9.10 25.97
C PRO A 249 -4.68 -10.18 26.97
N GLU A 250 -4.98 -9.76 28.20
CA GLU A 250 -5.60 -10.64 29.20
C GLU A 250 -7.04 -10.94 28.76
N ASN A 251 -7.44 -12.21 28.84
CA ASN A 251 -8.80 -12.67 28.53
C ASN A 251 -9.84 -12.20 29.56
#